data_AF-A0A9E4UXX4-F1
#
_entry.id   AF-A0A9E4UXX4-F1
#
_cell.length_a   1.000
_cell.length_b   1.000
_cell.length_c   1.000
_cell.angle_alpha   90.00
_cell.angle_beta   90.00
_cell.angle_gamma   90.00
#
_symmetry.space_group_name_H-M   'P 1'
#
loop_
_entity.id
_entity.type
_entity.pdbx_description
1 polymer ?
#
loop_
_entity_poly.entity_id
_entity_poly.type
_entity_poly.pdbx_seq_one_letter_code
_entity_poly.pdbx_strand_id
1 'polypeptide(L)'
;DIRRGLIAFDITAVLPAGATVTAVSLTLNMSRTIAGNADIGLLRVLADWQEGQANASGNEGSGADADGGDVTWTQRVFKSLDWNTPGGDFFPAASATASVGGIGSYTWESTSQLVADVQRWLDDPASNFGWLLQGDESKPQTAKRFDSKENEEPANWPVLVVEYTAG
;
A
#
# COMPACT_ATOMS: atom_id res chain seq x y z
N ASP A 1 -17.08 -8.41 -3.69
CA ASP A 1 -15.71 -8.90 -3.91
C ASP A 1 -14.75 -8.29 -2.91
N ILE A 2 -13.67 -9.03 -2.64
CA ILE A 2 -12.54 -8.58 -1.82
C ILE A 2 -11.71 -7.58 -2.62
N ARG A 3 -11.16 -6.57 -1.92
CA ARG A 3 -10.32 -5.53 -2.53
C ARG A 3 -9.13 -5.26 -1.63
N ARG A 4 -7.97 -5.11 -2.27
CA ARG A 4 -6.70 -4.76 -1.64
C ARG A 4 -6.07 -3.64 -2.45
N GLY A 5 -5.35 -2.75 -1.77
CA GLY A 5 -4.53 -1.73 -2.43
C GLY A 5 -3.07 -2.15 -2.39
N LEU A 6 -2.28 -1.73 -3.39
CA LEU A 6 -0.82 -1.83 -3.36
C LEU A 6 -0.25 -0.41 -3.35
N ILE A 7 0.82 -0.22 -2.60
CA ILE A 7 1.51 1.06 -2.50
C ILE A 7 3.00 0.84 -2.32
N ALA A 8 3.83 1.59 -3.04
CA ALA A 8 5.28 1.56 -2.89
C ALA A 8 5.85 2.98 -2.92
N PHE A 9 6.99 3.17 -2.26
CA PHE A 9 7.73 4.43 -2.20
C PHE A 9 9.19 4.17 -2.56
N ASP A 10 9.82 5.07 -3.31
CA ASP A 10 11.26 5.01 -3.54
C ASP A 10 12.00 5.58 -2.32
N ILE A 11 12.48 4.67 -1.46
CA ILE A 11 13.18 5.01 -0.22
C ILE A 11 14.58 5.57 -0.50
N THR A 12 15.27 5.00 -1.50
CA THR A 12 16.67 5.33 -1.81
C THR A 12 16.84 6.70 -2.46
N ALA A 13 15.78 7.24 -3.06
CA ALA A 13 15.77 8.61 -3.57
C ALA A 13 15.83 9.67 -2.45
N VAL A 14 15.54 9.30 -1.19
CA VAL A 14 15.34 10.25 -0.09
C VAL A 14 16.30 10.00 1.08
N LEU A 15 16.57 8.75 1.43
CA LEU A 15 17.44 8.41 2.56
C LEU A 15 18.90 8.19 2.12
N PRO A 16 19.89 8.73 2.85
CA PRO A 16 21.29 8.47 2.55
C PRO A 16 21.66 7.02 2.88
N ALA A 17 22.54 6.43 2.07
CA ALA A 17 23.07 5.09 2.31
C ALA A 17 23.75 5.01 3.70
N GLY A 18 23.49 3.93 4.43
CA GLY A 18 24.01 3.73 5.79
C GLY A 18 23.24 4.44 6.90
N ALA A 19 22.16 5.18 6.58
CA ALA A 19 21.27 5.71 7.61
C ALA A 19 20.62 4.58 8.42
N THR A 20 20.37 4.88 9.70
CA THR A 20 19.56 4.02 10.57
C THR A 20 18.17 4.63 10.72
N VAL A 21 17.15 3.90 10.28
CA VAL A 21 15.75 4.29 10.41
C VAL A 21 15.31 4.16 11.87
N THR A 22 14.76 5.23 12.44
CA THR A 22 14.33 5.28 13.84
C THR A 22 12.81 5.31 14.00
N ALA A 23 12.10 5.93 13.05
CA ALA A 23 10.64 5.93 13.01
C ALA A 23 10.15 6.03 11.56
N VAL A 24 8.95 5.48 11.33
CA VAL A 24 8.26 5.52 10.03
C VAL A 24 6.79 5.73 10.32
N SER A 25 6.13 6.64 9.60
CA SER A 25 4.68 6.74 9.57
C SER A 25 4.18 6.92 8.14
N LEU A 26 3.03 6.33 7.84
CA LEU A 26 2.36 6.47 6.54
C LEU A 26 1.03 7.16 6.75
N THR A 27 0.78 8.25 6.03
CA THR A 27 -0.50 8.96 6.05
C THR A 27 -1.20 8.81 4.70
N LEU A 28 -2.47 8.41 4.73
CA LEU A 28 -3.33 8.27 3.54
C LEU A 28 -4.64 9.05 3.72
N ASN A 29 -5.14 9.64 2.64
CA ASN A 29 -6.47 10.25 2.61
C ASN A 29 -7.52 9.23 2.17
N MET A 30 -8.48 8.91 3.04
CA MET A 30 -9.61 8.04 2.72
C MET A 30 -10.76 8.87 2.17
N SER A 31 -11.03 8.75 0.87
CA SER A 31 -11.96 9.62 0.15
C SER A 31 -13.35 9.03 -0.05
N ARG A 32 -13.56 7.73 0.23
CA ARG A 32 -14.88 7.10 0.09
C ARG A 32 -15.03 5.81 0.88
N THR A 33 -16.17 5.69 1.57
CA THR A 33 -16.61 4.47 2.26
C THR A 33 -18.13 4.50 2.46
N ILE A 34 -18.76 3.34 2.57
CA ILE A 34 -20.09 3.17 3.18
C ILE A 34 -20.03 2.38 4.50
N ALA A 35 -18.88 1.79 4.82
CA ALA A 35 -18.62 1.09 6.06
C ALA A 35 -18.26 2.05 7.20
N GLY A 36 -18.59 1.63 8.43
CA GLY A 36 -18.07 2.24 9.66
C GLY A 36 -16.58 1.97 9.86
N ASN A 37 -16.11 2.09 11.10
CA ASN A 37 -14.70 1.87 11.43
C ASN A 37 -14.27 0.43 11.09
N ALA A 38 -13.12 0.32 10.45
CA ALA A 38 -12.47 -0.95 10.16
C ALA A 38 -10.96 -0.79 10.31
N ASP A 39 -10.31 -1.82 10.82
CA ASP A 39 -8.86 -1.86 10.88
C ASP A 39 -8.30 -2.19 9.51
N ILE A 40 -7.34 -1.38 9.06
CA ILE A 40 -6.63 -1.58 7.80
C ILE A 40 -5.17 -1.85 8.14
N GLY A 41 -4.68 -3.02 7.72
CA GLY A 41 -3.29 -3.44 7.89
C GLY A 41 -2.43 -3.05 6.69
N LEU A 42 -1.17 -2.71 6.96
CA LEU A 42 -0.09 -2.70 5.96
C LEU A 42 0.63 -4.03 6.03
N LEU A 43 0.67 -4.79 4.93
CA LEU A 43 1.36 -6.07 4.87
C LEU A 43 2.45 -5.99 3.81
N ARG A 44 3.70 -6.24 4.19
CA ARG A 44 4.82 -6.14 3.26
C ARG A 44 4.69 -7.14 2.11
N VAL A 45 4.77 -6.64 0.89
CA VAL A 45 4.70 -7.44 -0.33
C VAL A 45 6.03 -8.20 -0.53
N LEU A 46 5.94 -9.43 -1.01
CA LEU A 46 7.08 -10.35 -1.16
C LEU A 46 7.50 -10.59 -2.62
N ALA A 47 6.72 -10.10 -3.58
CA ALA A 47 7.02 -10.22 -4.99
C ALA A 47 6.75 -8.89 -5.71
N ASP A 48 7.63 -8.56 -6.64
CA ASP A 48 7.51 -7.36 -7.47
C ASP A 48 6.21 -7.34 -8.28
N TRP A 49 5.69 -6.16 -8.56
CA TRP A 49 4.45 -5.93 -9.28
C TRP A 49 4.53 -4.63 -10.09
N GLN A 50 3.65 -4.51 -11.08
CA GLN A 50 3.61 -3.33 -11.93
C GLN A 50 2.26 -2.64 -11.79
N GLU A 51 2.26 -1.34 -11.49
CA GLU A 51 1.06 -0.51 -11.24
C GLU A 51 0.05 -0.52 -12.39
N GLY A 52 0.51 -0.85 -13.59
CA GLY A 52 -0.37 -0.96 -14.74
C GLY A 52 -0.77 0.38 -15.34
N GLN A 53 -1.77 0.37 -16.21
CA GLN A 53 -2.36 1.54 -16.87
C GLN A 53 -3.90 1.51 -16.87
N ALA A 54 -4.54 0.40 -16.47
CA ALA A 54 -6.00 0.37 -16.40
C ALA A 54 -6.54 1.43 -15.43
N ASN A 55 -7.49 2.22 -15.94
CA ASN A 55 -8.14 3.28 -15.19
C ASN A 55 -9.66 3.08 -15.25
N ALA A 56 -10.28 2.85 -14.09
CA ALA A 56 -11.70 2.63 -13.99
C ALA A 56 -12.47 3.95 -14.12
N SER A 57 -13.58 3.92 -14.87
CA SER A 57 -14.40 5.13 -15.01
C SER A 57 -15.23 5.44 -13.76
N GLY A 58 -15.64 6.70 -13.62
CA GLY A 58 -16.57 7.15 -12.59
C GLY A 58 -15.97 7.12 -11.19
N ASN A 59 -16.59 6.36 -10.28
CA ASN A 59 -16.13 6.25 -8.88
C ASN A 59 -15.32 4.98 -8.61
N GLU A 60 -14.90 4.27 -9.67
CA GLU A 60 -13.94 3.15 -9.61
C GLU A 60 -14.40 1.96 -8.76
N GLY A 61 -15.71 1.87 -8.53
CA GLY A 61 -16.29 0.80 -7.74
C GLY A 61 -16.31 -0.56 -8.44
N SER A 62 -16.24 -0.61 -9.77
CA SER A 62 -16.35 -1.85 -10.56
C SER A 62 -15.03 -2.29 -11.22
N GLY A 63 -13.94 -1.54 -11.01
CA GLY A 63 -12.70 -1.73 -11.77
C GLY A 63 -12.85 -1.39 -13.25
N ALA A 64 -11.78 -1.65 -14.00
CA ALA A 64 -11.72 -1.66 -15.47
C ALA A 64 -11.23 -3.04 -15.94
N ASP A 65 -11.37 -3.32 -17.24
CA ASP A 65 -10.69 -4.47 -17.84
C ASP A 65 -9.17 -4.28 -17.73
N ALA A 66 -8.47 -5.36 -17.36
CA ALA A 66 -7.02 -5.32 -17.25
C ALA A 66 -6.34 -5.34 -18.62
N ASP A 67 -5.34 -4.48 -18.78
CA ASP A 67 -4.38 -4.46 -19.88
C ASP A 67 -3.02 -5.05 -19.46
N GLY A 68 -2.17 -5.33 -20.44
CA GLY A 68 -0.85 -5.92 -20.21
C GLY A 68 -0.02 -5.09 -19.25
N GLY A 69 0.42 -5.72 -18.15
CA GLY A 69 1.19 -5.06 -17.10
C GLY A 69 0.41 -4.73 -15.84
N ASP A 70 -0.92 -4.76 -15.85
CA ASP A 70 -1.73 -4.44 -14.66
C ASP A 70 -1.60 -5.48 -13.54
N VAL A 71 -1.91 -5.07 -12.30
CA VAL A 71 -2.14 -6.01 -11.21
C VAL A 71 -3.60 -6.45 -11.19
N THR A 72 -3.82 -7.76 -11.05
CA THR A 72 -5.13 -8.37 -10.84
C THR A 72 -5.12 -9.25 -9.60
N TRP A 73 -6.26 -9.85 -9.26
CA TRP A 73 -6.35 -10.78 -8.14
C TRP A 73 -5.42 -11.99 -8.29
N THR A 74 -5.19 -12.49 -9.51
CA THR A 74 -4.36 -13.70 -9.74
C THR A 74 -2.99 -13.39 -10.32
N GLN A 75 -2.78 -12.19 -10.88
CA GLN A 75 -1.55 -11.83 -11.58
C GLN A 75 -0.95 -10.53 -11.04
N ARG A 76 0.36 -10.55 -10.75
CA ARG A 76 1.14 -9.35 -10.34
C ARG A 76 1.62 -8.52 -11.53
N VAL A 77 1.62 -9.13 -12.71
CA VAL A 77 1.81 -8.48 -14.01
C VAL A 77 0.91 -9.22 -15.00
N PHE A 78 -0.24 -8.63 -15.34
CA PHE A 78 -1.27 -9.28 -16.16
C PHE A 78 -0.70 -9.77 -17.49
N LYS A 79 -1.07 -11.00 -17.87
CA LYS A 79 -0.53 -11.77 -19.03
C LYS A 79 0.95 -12.15 -18.96
N SER A 80 1.64 -11.97 -17.83
CA SER A 80 3.08 -12.24 -17.71
C SER A 80 3.45 -13.02 -16.45
N LEU A 81 3.07 -12.54 -15.27
CA LEU A 81 3.51 -13.08 -13.98
C LEU A 81 2.33 -13.24 -13.03
N ASP A 82 2.21 -14.44 -12.47
CA ASP A 82 1.18 -14.79 -11.49
C ASP A 82 1.63 -14.46 -10.06
N TRP A 83 0.66 -14.23 -9.16
CA TRP A 83 0.89 -14.37 -7.72
C TRP A 83 1.01 -15.85 -7.36
N ASN A 84 1.83 -16.20 -6.36
CA ASN A 84 1.82 -17.58 -5.85
C ASN A 84 0.50 -17.87 -5.11
N THR A 85 -0.03 -16.87 -4.40
CA THR A 85 -1.35 -16.93 -3.76
C THR A 85 -2.26 -15.84 -4.33
N PRO A 86 -3.47 -16.17 -4.83
CA PRO A 86 -4.43 -15.16 -5.27
C PRO A 86 -4.71 -14.11 -4.20
N GLY A 87 -4.68 -12.84 -4.59
CA GLY A 87 -4.81 -11.68 -3.73
C GLY A 87 -3.48 -11.07 -3.27
N GLY A 88 -2.34 -11.63 -3.67
CA GLY A 88 -1.02 -11.09 -3.40
C GLY A 88 -0.15 -12.01 -2.55
N ASP A 89 1.17 -11.91 -2.75
CA ASP A 89 2.18 -12.55 -1.91
C ASP A 89 2.70 -11.54 -0.89
N PHE A 90 2.41 -11.75 0.39
CA PHE A 90 2.75 -10.81 1.47
C PHE A 90 3.16 -11.54 2.74
N PHE A 91 3.91 -10.84 3.59
CA PHE A 91 4.24 -11.33 4.92
C PHE A 91 2.98 -11.30 5.81
N PRO A 92 2.64 -12.39 6.52
CA PRO A 92 1.36 -12.50 7.22
C PRO A 92 1.22 -11.57 8.43
N ALA A 93 2.34 -11.14 9.03
CA ALA A 93 2.31 -10.14 10.09
C ALA A 93 2.25 -8.74 9.48
N ALA A 94 1.25 -7.96 9.90
CA ALA A 94 1.13 -6.57 9.48
C ALA A 94 2.31 -5.74 10.02
N SER A 95 2.84 -4.88 9.16
CA SER A 95 3.85 -3.88 9.49
C SER A 95 3.26 -2.83 10.40
N ALA A 96 2.03 -2.37 10.13
CA ALA A 96 1.26 -1.50 11.01
C ALA A 96 -0.23 -1.70 10.78
N THR A 97 -1.06 -1.20 11.68
CA THR A 97 -2.52 -1.22 11.54
C THR A 97 -3.10 0.09 12.06
N ALA A 98 -4.09 0.64 11.35
CA ALA A 98 -4.81 1.84 11.76
C ALA A 98 -6.32 1.60 11.66
N SER A 99 -7.09 2.20 12.58
CA SER A 99 -8.55 2.15 12.53
C SER A 99 -9.07 3.28 11.64
N VAL A 100 -9.72 2.93 10.54
CA VAL A 100 -10.16 3.87 9.48
C VAL A 100 -11.68 3.99 9.48
N GLY A 101 -12.17 5.20 9.75
CA GLY A 101 -13.58 5.57 9.87
C GLY A 101 -14.16 6.20 8.61
N GLY A 102 -14.79 7.37 8.76
CA GLY A 102 -15.35 8.20 7.69
C GLY A 102 -14.30 9.01 6.93
N ILE A 103 -14.70 9.76 5.90
CA ILE A 103 -13.78 10.50 5.01
C ILE A 103 -12.80 11.36 5.81
N GLY A 104 -11.50 11.26 5.49
CA GLY A 104 -10.45 12.01 6.16
C GLY A 104 -9.07 11.37 6.08
N SER A 105 -8.11 12.00 6.74
CA SER A 105 -6.71 11.56 6.79
C SER A 105 -6.48 10.59 7.95
N TYR A 106 -5.73 9.52 7.70
CA TYR A 106 -5.40 8.48 8.67
C TYR A 106 -3.92 8.15 8.61
N THR A 107 -3.31 7.96 9.78
CA THR A 107 -1.88 7.65 9.92
C THR A 107 -1.69 6.26 10.50
N TRP A 108 -0.85 5.47 9.83
CA TRP A 108 -0.25 4.25 10.38
C TRP A 108 0.99 4.67 11.14
N GLU A 109 0.88 4.62 12.46
CA GLU A 109 1.95 5.02 13.37
C GLU A 109 3.12 4.05 13.35
N SER A 110 4.27 4.53 13.83
CA SER A 110 5.49 3.75 13.81
C SER A 110 5.41 2.51 14.68
N THR A 111 5.87 1.40 14.10
CA THR A 111 6.06 0.12 14.79
C THR A 111 7.46 -0.41 14.47
N SER A 112 7.94 -1.37 15.26
CA SER A 112 9.19 -2.07 14.97
C SER A 112 9.19 -2.76 13.59
N GLN A 113 8.06 -3.30 13.15
CA GLN A 113 7.95 -4.00 11.87
C GLN A 113 7.96 -3.01 10.70
N LEU A 114 7.28 -1.87 10.83
CA LEU A 114 7.27 -0.84 9.79
C LEU A 114 8.66 -0.22 9.61
N VAL A 115 9.36 0.05 10.72
CA VAL A 115 10.77 0.48 10.71
C VAL A 115 11.67 -0.58 10.06
N ALA A 116 11.50 -1.86 10.44
CA ALA A 116 12.31 -2.95 9.89
C ALA A 116 12.09 -3.15 8.39
N ASP A 117 10.89 -2.91 7.88
CA ASP A 117 10.60 -2.98 6.44
C ASP A 117 11.34 -1.86 5.68
N VAL A 118 11.25 -0.61 6.13
CA VAL A 118 11.95 0.51 5.47
C VAL A 118 13.47 0.38 5.60
N GLN A 119 13.99 -0.06 6.74
CA GLN A 119 15.42 -0.33 6.89
C GLN A 119 15.88 -1.43 5.92
N ARG A 120 15.10 -2.52 5.79
CA ARG A 120 15.39 -3.58 4.82
C ARG A 120 15.48 -3.03 3.39
N TRP A 121 14.56 -2.15 3.01
CA TRP A 121 14.53 -1.57 1.67
C TRP A 121 15.64 -0.55 1.42
N LEU A 122 16.14 0.10 2.47
CA LEU A 122 17.33 0.93 2.38
C LEU A 122 18.59 0.07 2.18
N ASP A 123 18.69 -1.05 2.89
CA ASP A 123 19.85 -1.96 2.85
C ASP A 123 19.87 -2.84 1.60
N ASP A 124 18.68 -3.24 1.11
CA ASP A 124 18.47 -4.03 -0.11
C ASP A 124 17.31 -3.43 -0.93
N PRO A 125 17.59 -2.42 -1.78
CA PRO A 125 16.56 -1.74 -2.58
C PRO A 125 15.82 -2.67 -3.54
N ALA A 126 16.43 -3.78 -3.98
CA ALA A 126 15.79 -4.74 -4.86
C ALA A 126 14.67 -5.54 -4.15
N SER A 127 14.58 -5.46 -2.82
CA SER A 127 13.52 -6.08 -2.01
C SER A 127 12.32 -5.15 -1.75
N ASN A 128 12.35 -3.92 -2.26
CA ASN A 128 11.29 -2.94 -2.06
C ASN A 128 10.13 -3.13 -3.03
N PHE A 129 9.14 -3.92 -2.62
CA PHE A 129 7.88 -4.09 -3.34
C PHE A 129 6.71 -3.37 -2.66
N GLY A 130 7.00 -2.54 -1.65
CA GLY A 130 6.01 -1.79 -0.90
C GLY A 130 5.10 -2.65 0.00
N TRP A 131 3.90 -2.12 0.26
CA TRP A 131 2.89 -2.72 1.12
C TRP A 131 1.58 -2.97 0.38
N LEU A 132 0.88 -3.99 0.85
CA LEU A 132 -0.50 -4.26 0.55
C LEU A 132 -1.38 -3.69 1.68
N LEU A 133 -2.46 -3.01 1.32
CA LEU A 133 -3.50 -2.57 2.24
C LEU A 133 -4.60 -3.62 2.31
N GLN A 134 -4.82 -4.17 3.49
CA GLN A 134 -5.86 -5.17 3.74
C GLN A 134 -6.82 -4.71 4.84
N GLY A 135 -8.12 -4.68 4.52
CA GLY A 135 -9.18 -4.42 5.49
C GLY A 135 -9.86 -5.70 5.99
N ASP A 136 -11.04 -5.55 6.60
CA ASP A 136 -11.87 -6.69 7.01
C ASP A 136 -12.51 -7.36 5.78
N GLU A 137 -11.96 -8.51 5.39
CA GLU A 137 -12.44 -9.31 4.25
C GLU A 137 -13.49 -10.36 4.67
N SER A 138 -13.82 -10.44 5.96
CA SER A 138 -14.80 -11.41 6.50
C SER A 138 -16.25 -10.92 6.41
N LYS A 139 -16.45 -9.63 6.14
CA LYS A 139 -17.77 -8.99 6.05
C LYS A 139 -17.99 -8.37 4.67
N PRO A 140 -19.25 -8.31 4.20
CA PRO A 140 -19.56 -7.59 2.98
C PRO A 140 -19.43 -6.08 3.18
N GLN A 141 -19.15 -5.36 2.08
CA GLN A 141 -19.24 -3.90 2.00
C GLN A 141 -18.31 -3.11 2.94
N THR A 142 -17.11 -3.63 3.22
CA THR A 142 -16.10 -3.02 4.12
C THR A 142 -15.08 -2.12 3.42
N ALA A 143 -15.20 -1.92 2.10
CA ALA A 143 -14.20 -1.24 1.29
C ALA A 143 -13.96 0.23 1.72
N LYS A 144 -12.69 0.60 1.79
CA LYS A 144 -12.19 1.96 1.93
C LYS A 144 -11.44 2.35 0.65
N ARG A 145 -11.76 3.50 0.06
CA ARG A 145 -11.00 4.07 -1.05
C ARG A 145 -10.02 5.09 -0.49
N PHE A 146 -8.74 4.90 -0.78
CA PHE A 146 -7.69 5.87 -0.50
C PHE A 146 -7.28 6.57 -1.80
N ASP A 147 -6.92 7.85 -1.69
CA ASP A 147 -6.38 8.60 -2.83
C ASP A 147 -4.94 8.16 -3.12
N SER A 148 -4.57 8.12 -4.40
CA SER A 148 -3.24 7.76 -4.89
C SER A 148 -2.43 9.00 -5.29
N LYS A 149 -1.21 8.79 -5.81
CA LYS A 149 -0.38 9.88 -6.36
C LYS A 149 -0.97 10.51 -7.63
N GLU A 150 -1.94 9.87 -8.26
CA GLU A 150 -2.69 10.37 -9.43
C GLU A 150 -3.81 11.33 -9.04
N ASN A 151 -4.10 11.52 -7.75
CA ASN A 151 -5.12 12.47 -7.33
C ASN A 151 -4.74 13.89 -7.77
N GLU A 152 -5.70 14.66 -8.28
CA GLU A 152 -5.46 16.02 -8.76
C GLU A 152 -5.06 17.01 -7.65
N GLU A 153 -5.37 16.69 -6.39
CA GLU A 153 -5.01 17.49 -5.22
C GLU A 153 -3.79 16.88 -4.50
N PRO A 154 -2.59 17.48 -4.61
CA PRO A 154 -1.37 16.96 -3.98
C PRO A 154 -1.45 16.83 -2.46
N ALA A 155 -2.29 17.63 -1.80
CA ALA A 155 -2.49 17.51 -0.35
C ALA A 155 -3.13 16.17 0.07
N ASN A 156 -3.74 15.43 -0.86
CA ASN A 156 -4.35 14.12 -0.60
C ASN A 156 -3.44 12.94 -0.97
N TRP A 157 -2.25 13.19 -1.52
CA TRP A 157 -1.34 12.12 -1.91
C TRP A 157 -0.89 11.30 -0.71
N PRO A 158 -0.61 10.00 -0.89
CA PRO A 158 0.07 9.20 0.13
C PRO A 158 1.41 9.80 0.54
N VAL A 159 1.64 9.93 1.85
CA VAL A 159 2.91 10.47 2.39
C VAL A 159 3.54 9.49 3.35
N LEU A 160 4.76 9.06 3.04
CA LEU A 160 5.62 8.31 3.95
C LEU A 160 6.60 9.28 4.63
N VAL A 161 6.56 9.36 5.96
CA VAL A 161 7.52 10.11 6.76
C VAL A 161 8.49 9.14 7.39
N VAL A 162 9.79 9.41 7.25
CA VAL A 162 10.86 8.59 7.82
C VAL A 162 11.78 9.46 8.67
N GLU A 163 11.92 9.10 9.94
CA GLU A 163 12.93 9.65 10.82
C GLU A 163 14.14 8.72 10.83
N TYR A 164 15.34 9.30 10.80
CA TYR A 164 16.59 8.54 10.75
C TYR A 164 17.74 9.29 11.41
N THR A 165 18.77 8.55 11.78
CA THR A 165 20.09 9.10 12.11
C THR A 165 21.05 8.84 10.97
N ALA A 166 21.82 9.85 10.58
CA ALA A 166 22.90 9.68 9.60
C ALA A 166 23.96 8.71 10.13
N GLY A 167 24.51 7.90 9.22
CA GLY A 167 25.63 7.00 9.49
C GLY A 167 26.99 7.70 9.51
#